data_AF-A0A7W1SGT1-F1
#
_entry.id   AF-A0A7W1SGT1-F1
#
_cell.length_a   1.000
_cell.length_b   1.000
_cell.length_c   1.000
_cell.angle_alpha   90.00
_cell.angle_beta   90.00
_cell.angle_gamma   90.00
#
_symmetry.space_group_name_H-M   'P 1'
#
loop_
_entity.id
_entity.type
_entity.pdbx_description
1 polymer ?
#
loop_
_entity_poly.entity_id
_entity_poly.type
_entity_poly.pdbx_seq_one_letter_code
_entity_poly.pdbx_strand_id
1 'polypeptide(L)'
;MTTDQIRTRVRELGDWFHNMDLGGVQTAPDHYLGDYPGVKWRRFANAIPYDLSGRTVLDIGCNAGFYSIEMKRRGADRVVGVDSDERYLEQARFAAGIAG
;
A
#
# COMPACT_ATOMS: atom_id res chain seq x y z
N MET A 1 14.45 3.49 8.23
CA MET A 1 14.04 4.84 8.66
C MET A 1 13.44 4.75 10.04
N THR A 2 13.59 5.77 10.88
CA THR A 2 12.88 5.85 12.17
C THR A 2 11.40 6.20 11.94
N THR A 3 10.54 5.93 12.93
CA THR A 3 9.11 6.30 12.89
C THR A 3 8.92 7.79 12.62
N ASP A 4 9.75 8.67 13.20
CA ASP A 4 9.68 10.11 12.96
C ASP A 4 10.08 10.48 11.53
N GLN A 5 11.11 9.84 10.97
CA GLN A 5 11.48 10.03 9.56
C GLN A 5 10.37 9.59 8.63
N ILE A 6 9.70 8.46 8.92
CA ILE A 6 8.55 8.00 8.15
C ILE A 6 7.41 9.00 8.26
N ARG A 7 7.08 9.46 9.47
CA ARG A 7 6.01 10.46 9.70
C ARG A 7 6.26 11.75 8.94
N THR A 8 7.48 12.27 8.96
CA THR A 8 7.86 13.45 8.16
C THR A 8 7.65 13.18 6.68
N ARG A 9 8.16 12.05 6.17
CA ARG A 9 8.06 11.74 4.74
C ARG A 9 6.62 11.52 4.27
N VAL A 10 5.77 10.90 5.08
CA VAL A 10 4.34 10.75 4.83
C VAL A 10 3.67 12.11 4.64
N ARG A 11 3.97 13.10 5.51
CA ARG A 11 3.43 14.46 5.39
C ARG A 11 3.93 15.19 4.15
N GLU A 12 5.20 15.04 3.81
CA GLU A 12 5.79 15.68 2.62
C GLU A 12 5.21 15.16 1.31
N LEU A 13 4.80 13.89 1.26
CA LEU A 13 4.16 13.26 0.11
C LEU A 13 2.68 13.68 -0.07
N GLY A 14 2.18 14.58 0.79
CA GLY A 14 0.86 15.17 0.69
C GLY A 14 -0.24 14.27 1.26
N ASP A 15 -1.46 14.46 0.75
CA ASP A 15 -2.63 13.72 1.21
C ASP A 15 -2.63 12.29 0.66
N TRP A 16 -2.79 11.32 1.56
CA TRP A 16 -2.89 9.91 1.20
C TRP A 16 -4.35 9.48 1.15
N PHE A 17 -4.72 8.75 0.09
CA PHE A 17 -6.04 8.14 0.01
C PHE A 17 -6.07 6.77 0.71
N HIS A 18 -5.01 5.98 0.57
CA HIS A 18 -4.89 4.74 1.34
C HIS A 18 -4.35 5.03 2.73
N ASN A 19 -5.08 4.58 3.74
CA ASN A 19 -4.59 4.42 5.09
C ASN A 19 -3.78 3.13 5.20
N MET A 20 -2.48 3.28 5.42
CA MET A 20 -1.51 2.19 5.50
C MET A 20 -0.68 2.35 6.77
N ASP A 21 -0.32 1.22 7.39
CA ASP A 21 0.67 1.19 8.45
C ASP A 21 2.08 1.09 7.86
N LEU A 22 2.83 2.18 7.93
CA LEU A 22 4.23 2.26 7.56
C LEU A 22 5.10 2.34 8.82
N GLY A 23 5.40 1.19 9.43
CA GLY A 23 6.28 1.12 10.61
C GLY A 23 5.76 1.88 11.83
N GLY A 24 4.44 1.77 12.09
CA GLY A 24 3.73 2.45 13.18
C GLY A 24 3.17 3.83 12.80
N VAL A 25 3.37 4.27 11.55
CA VAL A 25 2.80 5.52 11.03
C VAL A 25 1.63 5.21 10.11
N GLN A 26 0.43 5.63 10.51
CA GLN A 26 -0.75 5.61 9.65
C GLN A 26 -0.69 6.78 8.66
N THR A 27 -0.86 6.50 7.38
CA THR A 27 -0.81 7.52 6.31
C THR A 27 -2.07 8.38 6.22
N ALA A 28 -3.24 7.84 6.59
CA ALA A 28 -4.51 8.55 6.56
C ALA A 28 -5.41 8.13 7.75
N PRO A 29 -5.00 8.42 9.01
CA PRO A 29 -5.70 7.93 10.21
C PRO A 29 -7.13 8.45 10.36
N ASP A 30 -7.44 9.62 9.81
CA ASP A 30 -8.74 10.29 9.88
C ASP A 30 -9.56 10.14 8.59
N HIS A 31 -9.29 9.09 7.81
CA HIS A 31 -9.91 8.88 6.50
C HIS A 31 -11.45 8.71 6.61
N TYR A 32 -12.21 9.42 5.79
CA TYR A 32 -13.68 9.51 5.86
C TYR A 32 -14.42 8.18 5.64
N LEU A 33 -13.75 7.18 5.06
CA LEU A 33 -14.25 5.80 4.91
C LEU A 33 -13.75 4.84 6.01
N GLY A 34 -13.21 5.37 7.11
CA GLY A 34 -12.51 4.59 8.15
C GLY A 34 -11.15 4.10 7.66
N ASP A 35 -10.75 2.89 8.07
CA ASP A 35 -9.49 2.24 7.70
C ASP A 35 -9.48 1.78 6.23
N TYR A 36 -9.59 2.69 5.27
CA TYR A 36 -9.63 2.37 3.85
C TYR A 36 -8.20 2.29 3.27
N PRO A 37 -7.86 1.26 2.47
CA PRO A 37 -8.71 0.18 2.00
C PRO A 37 -8.73 -1.06 2.90
N GLY A 38 -8.05 -1.06 4.05
CA GLY A 38 -7.97 -2.20 4.99
C GLY A 38 -9.33 -2.82 5.36
N VAL A 39 -10.35 -1.99 5.58
CA VAL A 39 -11.74 -2.42 5.86
C VAL A 39 -12.35 -3.20 4.70
N LYS A 40 -12.05 -2.82 3.45
CA LYS A 40 -12.47 -3.58 2.26
C LYS A 40 -11.65 -4.85 2.14
N TRP A 41 -10.33 -4.74 2.27
CA TRP A 41 -9.40 -5.87 2.15
C TRP A 41 -9.79 -7.03 3.06
N ARG A 42 -10.07 -6.78 4.34
CA ARG A 42 -10.50 -7.80 5.31
C ARG A 42 -11.74 -8.60 4.87
N ARG A 43 -12.59 -8.04 4.00
CA ARG A 43 -13.83 -8.70 3.54
C ARG A 43 -13.63 -9.64 2.36
N PHE A 44 -12.59 -9.45 1.56
CA PHE A 44 -12.37 -10.24 0.34
C PHE A 44 -10.97 -10.84 0.22
N ALA A 45 -10.07 -10.57 1.16
CA ALA A 45 -8.72 -11.12 1.20
C ALA A 45 -8.71 -12.66 1.04
N ASN A 46 -9.72 -13.35 1.55
CA ASN A 46 -9.88 -14.81 1.43
C ASN A 46 -10.21 -15.29 0.01
N ALA A 47 -10.64 -14.40 -0.89
CA ALA A 47 -10.88 -14.74 -2.29
C ALA A 47 -9.58 -14.75 -3.13
N ILE A 48 -8.49 -14.22 -2.59
CA ILE A 48 -7.16 -14.26 -3.21
C ILE A 48 -6.36 -15.39 -2.57
N PRO A 49 -5.56 -16.17 -3.33
CA PRO A 49 -4.69 -17.20 -2.76
C PRO A 49 -3.79 -16.63 -1.66
N TYR A 50 -3.65 -17.38 -0.55
CA TYR A 50 -2.76 -16.98 0.56
C TYR A 50 -1.29 -17.03 0.18
N ASP A 51 -0.92 -17.95 -0.72
CA ASP A 51 0.42 -18.09 -1.27
C ASP A 51 0.39 -17.76 -2.77
N LEU A 52 1.20 -16.78 -3.15
CA LEU A 52 1.40 -16.31 -4.52
C LEU A 52 2.82 -16.62 -5.03
N SER A 53 3.59 -17.48 -4.35
CA SER A 53 4.92 -17.92 -4.79
C SER A 53 4.87 -18.44 -6.23
N GLY A 54 5.84 -18.06 -7.06
CA GLY A 54 5.87 -18.43 -8.48
C GLY A 54 4.89 -17.64 -9.36
N ARG A 55 4.14 -16.67 -8.80
CA ARG A 55 3.19 -15.83 -9.55
C ARG A 55 3.72 -14.43 -9.73
N THR A 56 3.22 -13.80 -10.79
CA THR A 56 3.37 -12.36 -11.01
C THR A 56 2.01 -11.68 -10.97
N VAL A 57 1.97 -10.45 -10.47
CA VAL A 57 0.75 -9.66 -10.28
C VAL A 57 0.87 -8.33 -11.03
N LEU A 58 -0.20 -7.93 -11.69
CA LEU A 58 -0.44 -6.59 -12.21
C LEU A 58 -1.59 -5.95 -11.42
N ASP A 59 -1.34 -4.79 -10.81
CA ASP A 59 -2.31 -4.00 -10.05
C ASP A 59 -2.58 -2.70 -10.81
N ILE A 60 -3.79 -2.57 -11.37
CA ILE A 60 -4.19 -1.46 -12.25
C ILE A 60 -5.01 -0.45 -11.45
N GLY A 61 -4.55 0.81 -11.42
CA GLY A 61 -5.07 1.82 -10.50
C GLY A 61 -4.56 1.57 -9.08
N CYS A 62 -3.25 1.34 -8.94
CA CYS A 62 -2.68 0.89 -7.66
C CYS A 62 -2.74 1.94 -6.56
N ASN A 63 -3.01 3.21 -6.90
CA ASN A 63 -2.93 4.35 -5.99
C ASN A 63 -1.59 4.29 -5.21
N ALA A 64 -1.61 4.49 -3.90
CA ALA A 64 -0.44 4.39 -3.03
C ALA A 64 0.05 2.95 -2.78
N GLY A 65 -0.45 1.95 -3.53
CA GLY A 65 0.14 0.61 -3.59
C GLY A 65 -0.29 -0.37 -2.50
N PHE A 66 -1.39 -0.13 -1.78
CA PHE A 66 -1.84 -1.01 -0.69
C PHE A 66 -2.02 -2.46 -1.17
N TYR A 67 -2.79 -2.69 -2.24
CA TYR A 67 -3.05 -4.04 -2.72
C TYR A 67 -1.80 -4.68 -3.32
N SER A 68 -0.98 -3.90 -4.03
CA SER A 68 0.34 -4.33 -4.50
C SER A 68 1.20 -4.89 -3.36
N ILE A 69 1.28 -4.18 -2.23
CA ILE A 69 2.02 -4.61 -1.04
C ILE A 69 1.41 -5.88 -0.44
N GLU A 70 0.08 -5.97 -0.35
CA GLU A 70 -0.59 -7.18 0.13
C GLU A 70 -0.32 -8.41 -0.75
N MET A 71 -0.21 -8.24 -2.08
CA MET A 71 0.20 -9.32 -2.97
C MET A 71 1.67 -9.70 -2.76
N LYS A 72 2.53 -8.72 -2.52
CA LYS A 72 3.95 -8.99 -2.24
C LYS A 72 4.15 -9.74 -0.92
N ARG A 73 3.40 -9.36 0.13
CA ARG A 73 3.37 -10.05 1.44
C ARG A 73 2.90 -11.51 1.34
N ARG A 74 2.06 -11.83 0.36
CA ARG A 74 1.62 -13.20 0.05
C ARG A 74 2.62 -14.01 -0.78
N GLY A 75 3.81 -13.45 -1.08
CA GLY A 75 4.89 -14.18 -1.74
C GLY A 75 4.93 -14.06 -3.26
N ALA A 76 4.19 -13.14 -3.88
CA ALA A 76 4.30 -12.91 -5.32
C ALA A 76 5.75 -12.59 -5.72
N ASP A 77 6.27 -13.28 -6.74
CA ASP A 77 7.66 -13.10 -7.21
C ASP A 77 7.85 -11.67 -7.70
N ARG A 78 6.87 -11.17 -8.46
CA ARG A 78 6.85 -9.81 -9.01
C ARG A 78 5.46 -9.20 -8.91
N VAL A 79 5.41 -7.94 -8.48
CA VAL A 79 4.21 -7.11 -8.50
C VAL A 79 4.51 -5.85 -9.29
N VAL A 80 3.63 -5.49 -10.22
CA VAL A 80 3.69 -4.22 -10.96
C VAL A 80 2.43 -3.45 -10.66
N GLY A 81 2.56 -2.33 -9.96
CA GLY A 81 1.50 -1.34 -9.82
C GLY A 81 1.56 -0.33 -10.96
N VAL A 82 0.41 -0.01 -11.55
CA VAL A 82 0.27 1.09 -12.50
C VAL A 82 -0.83 2.03 -12.03
N ASP A 83 -0.57 3.32 -12.14
CA ASP A 83 -1.53 4.39 -11.89
C ASP A 83 -1.24 5.55 -12.84
N SER A 84 -2.24 6.37 -13.13
CA SER A 84 -2.07 7.56 -13.96
C SER A 84 -1.60 8.78 -13.17
N ASP A 85 -1.77 8.77 -11.84
CA ASP A 85 -1.39 9.88 -10.98
C ASP A 85 0.01 9.68 -10.39
N GLU A 86 0.98 10.49 -10.83
CA GLU A 86 2.37 10.38 -10.37
C GLU A 86 2.50 10.58 -8.86
N ARG A 87 1.61 11.36 -8.22
CA ARG A 87 1.63 11.55 -6.75
C ARG A 87 1.36 10.24 -6.03
N TYR A 88 0.41 9.45 -6.53
CA TYR A 88 0.13 8.12 -6.00
C TYR A 88 1.29 7.17 -6.26
N LEU A 89 1.96 7.26 -7.42
CA LEU A 89 3.14 6.45 -7.69
C LEU A 89 4.32 6.81 -6.77
N GLU A 90 4.54 8.08 -6.44
CA GLU A 90 5.54 8.51 -5.45
C GLU A 90 5.23 7.96 -4.04
N GLN A 91 3.97 8.05 -3.62
CA GLN A 91 3.47 7.46 -2.39
C GLN A 91 3.67 5.93 -2.38
N ALA A 92 3.34 5.25 -3.47
CA ALA A 92 3.50 3.80 -3.61
C ALA A 92 4.96 3.37 -3.55
N ARG A 93 5.87 4.08 -4.22
CA ARG A 93 7.31 3.81 -4.17
C ARG A 93 7.84 3.95 -2.74
N PHE A 94 7.41 4.99 -2.02
CA PHE A 94 7.78 5.17 -0.62
C PHE A 94 7.23 4.04 0.27
N ALA A 95 5.93 3.74 0.17
CA ALA A 95 5.29 2.70 0.96
C ALA A 95 5.90 1.32 0.72
N ALA A 96 6.17 0.96 -0.54
CA ALA A 96 6.85 -0.29 -0.89
C ALA A 96 8.25 -0.36 -0.28
N GLY A 97 9.02 0.73 -0.33
CA GLY A 97 10.36 0.79 0.28
C GLY A 97 10.37 0.63 1.80
N ILE A 98 9.26 0.92 2.49
CA ILE A 98 9.11 0.67 3.93
C ILE A 98 8.58 -0.74 4.21
N ALA A 99 7.70 -1.26 3.36
CA ALA A 99 7.00 -2.53 3.58
C ALA A 99 7.86 -3.79 3.30
N GLY A 100 8.91 -3.67 2.46
CA GLY A 100 9.78 -4.79 2.06
C GLY A 100 9.42 -5.35 0.69
#